data_AF-A0A920E501-F1
#
_entry.id   AF-A0A920E501-F1
#
_cell.length_a   1.000
_cell.length_b   1.000
_cell.length_c   1.000
_cell.angle_alpha   90.00
_cell.angle_beta   90.00
_cell.angle_gamma   90.00
#
_symmetry.space_group_name_H-M   'P 1'
#
loop_
_entity.id
_entity.type
_entity.pdbx_description
1 polymer ?
#
loop_
_entity_poly.entity_id
_entity_poly.type
_entity_poly.pdbx_seq_one_letter_code
_entity_poly.pdbx_strand_id
1 'polypeptide(L)'
;MGLKKIRVLPDQYIVREGEKGETAFLVISGGLVAEIEGKKIGKIETGEIFGELSLILNENRTASIKAIVPSEIVEIKRKALEAILLSSNIDLHKVINEMSKELGKSDNQKLPITKADLVKLTHDSPNVIRALALQIHYRLSQRIFS
;
A
#
# COMPACT_ATOMS: atom_id res chain seq x y z
N MET A 1 -18.89 5.13 13.29
CA MET A 1 -18.43 5.82 12.06
C MET A 1 -18.40 4.79 10.94
N GLY A 2 -19.22 4.95 9.89
CA GLY A 2 -19.37 3.93 8.84
C GLY A 2 -18.19 3.90 7.87
N LEU A 3 -17.86 2.70 7.38
CA LEU A 3 -16.92 2.52 6.26
C LEU A 3 -17.60 3.00 4.97
N LYS A 4 -16.93 3.89 4.22
CA LYS A 4 -17.45 4.35 2.93
C LYS A 4 -17.00 3.40 1.83
N LYS A 5 -17.94 2.63 1.29
CA LYS A 5 -17.74 1.79 0.11
C LYS A 5 -17.85 2.63 -1.16
N ILE A 6 -16.98 2.37 -2.13
CA ILE A 6 -16.92 3.06 -3.41
C ILE A 6 -16.84 2.00 -4.51
N ARG A 7 -17.69 2.14 -5.53
CA ARG A 7 -17.63 1.34 -6.75
C ARG A 7 -16.81 2.06 -7.80
N VAL A 8 -15.92 1.34 -8.45
CA VAL A 8 -15.02 1.87 -9.48
C VAL A 8 -15.14 1.00 -10.72
N LEU A 9 -15.37 1.64 -11.87
CA LEU A 9 -15.47 0.97 -13.16
C LEU A 9 -14.10 0.88 -13.84
N PRO A 10 -13.91 -0.03 -14.81
CA PRO A 10 -12.68 -0.09 -15.60
C PRO A 10 -12.26 1.27 -16.14
N ASP A 11 -10.96 1.50 -16.17
CA ASP A 11 -10.29 2.73 -16.62
C ASP A 11 -10.51 3.98 -15.75
N GLN A 12 -11.29 3.88 -14.67
CA GLN A 12 -11.39 4.95 -13.70
C GLN A 12 -10.15 4.98 -12.80
N TYR A 13 -9.57 6.17 -12.67
CA TYR A 13 -8.49 6.44 -11.74
C TYR A 13 -9.06 6.75 -10.35
N ILE A 14 -8.52 6.07 -9.34
CA ILE A 14 -8.86 6.28 -7.92
C ILE A 14 -7.87 7.25 -7.29
N VAL A 15 -6.62 7.19 -7.74
CA VAL A 15 -5.49 8.00 -7.28
C VAL A 15 -4.70 8.44 -8.51
N ARG A 16 -4.26 9.70 -8.53
CA ARG A 16 -3.30 10.20 -9.53
C ARG A 16 -1.94 10.45 -8.90
N GLU A 17 -0.90 10.09 -9.63
CA GLU A 17 0.48 10.43 -9.32
C GLU A 17 0.65 11.95 -9.13
N GLY A 18 1.47 12.35 -8.18
CA GLY A 18 1.77 13.76 -7.87
C GLY A 18 0.71 14.48 -7.03
N GLU A 19 -0.51 13.94 -6.88
CA GLU A 19 -1.54 14.54 -6.04
C GLU A 19 -1.22 14.39 -4.54
N LYS A 20 -1.86 15.22 -3.70
CA LYS A 20 -1.78 15.06 -2.25
C LYS A 20 -2.63 13.88 -1.79
N GLY A 21 -2.09 13.03 -0.92
CA GLY A 21 -2.82 11.91 -0.32
C GLY A 21 -3.43 12.23 1.06
N GLU A 22 -4.75 12.10 1.18
CA GLU A 22 -5.49 12.28 2.45
C GLU A 22 -6.09 10.97 2.99
N THR A 23 -6.24 9.96 2.12
CA THR A 23 -6.86 8.66 2.42
C THR A 23 -6.12 7.51 1.75
N ALA A 24 -6.23 6.32 2.34
CA ALA A 24 -5.86 5.05 1.73
C ALA A 24 -7.15 4.27 1.41
N PHE A 25 -7.01 3.14 0.74
CA PHE A 25 -8.16 2.33 0.33
C PHE A 25 -7.85 0.85 0.47
N LEU A 26 -8.85 0.05 0.84
CA LEU A 26 -8.81 -1.41 0.83
C LEU A 26 -9.60 -1.93 -0.36
N VAL A 27 -9.04 -2.85 -1.14
CA VAL A 27 -9.78 -3.54 -2.21
C VAL A 27 -10.66 -4.64 -1.60
N ILE A 28 -11.97 -4.54 -1.80
CA ILE A 28 -12.96 -5.54 -1.36
C ILE A 28 -13.20 -6.58 -2.44
N SER A 29 -13.23 -6.17 -3.69
CA SER A 29 -13.36 -7.06 -4.85
C SER A 29 -12.85 -6.38 -6.12
N GLY A 30 -12.49 -7.19 -7.11
CA GLY A 30 -12.00 -6.72 -8.41
C GLY A 30 -10.48 -6.69 -8.48
N GLY A 31 -9.94 -5.75 -9.25
CA GLY A 31 -8.51 -5.68 -9.55
C GLY A 31 -8.12 -4.34 -10.13
N LEU A 32 -6.99 -3.82 -9.66
CA LEU A 32 -6.45 -2.52 -10.04
C LEU A 32 -5.01 -2.67 -10.54
N VAL A 33 -4.49 -1.61 -11.16
CA VAL A 33 -3.09 -1.49 -11.55
C VAL A 33 -2.50 -0.20 -11.01
N ALA A 34 -1.22 -0.26 -10.66
CA ALA A 34 -0.41 0.91 -10.34
C ALA A 34 0.39 1.32 -11.58
N GLU A 35 0.44 2.61 -11.86
CA GLU A 35 1.13 3.23 -12.99
C GLU A 35 2.02 4.38 -12.52
N ILE A 36 3.24 4.48 -13.05
CA ILE A 36 4.13 5.65 -12.91
C ILE A 36 4.42 6.14 -14.32
N GLU A 37 4.22 7.44 -14.59
CA GLU A 37 4.38 8.02 -15.92
C GLU A 37 3.61 7.24 -17.01
N GLY A 38 2.43 6.71 -16.66
CA GLY A 38 1.58 5.90 -17.54
C GLY A 38 2.08 4.46 -17.77
N LYS A 39 3.24 4.07 -17.22
CA LYS A 39 3.76 2.70 -17.30
C LYS A 39 3.27 1.88 -16.13
N LYS A 40 2.70 0.71 -16.41
CA LYS A 40 2.26 -0.23 -15.39
C LYS A 40 3.45 -0.77 -14.59
N ILE A 41 3.41 -0.60 -13.27
CA ILE A 41 4.45 -1.03 -12.33
C ILE A 41 4.02 -2.17 -11.40
N GLY A 42 2.73 -2.52 -11.40
CA GLY A 42 2.21 -3.57 -10.53
C GLY A 42 0.70 -3.76 -10.65
N LYS A 43 0.23 -4.89 -10.12
CA LYS A 43 -1.20 -5.14 -9.89
C LYS A 43 -1.51 -4.91 -8.41
N ILE A 44 -2.76 -4.55 -8.13
CA ILE A 44 -3.30 -4.47 -6.78
C ILE A 44 -4.55 -5.34 -6.74
N GLU A 45 -4.57 -6.27 -5.79
CA GLU A 45 -5.57 -7.34 -5.73
C GLU A 45 -6.49 -7.22 -4.51
N THR A 46 -7.52 -8.06 -4.47
CA THR A 46 -8.48 -8.10 -3.36
C THR A 46 -7.77 -8.35 -2.03
N GLY A 47 -8.14 -7.60 -1.00
CA GLY A 47 -7.51 -7.65 0.33
C GLY A 47 -6.30 -6.73 0.49
N GLU A 48 -5.79 -6.14 -0.59
CA GLU A 48 -4.68 -5.20 -0.50
C GLU A 48 -5.12 -3.77 -0.17
N ILE A 49 -4.25 -3.06 0.55
CA ILE A 49 -4.33 -1.63 0.80
C ILE A 49 -3.54 -0.88 -0.28
N PHE A 50 -4.06 0.24 -0.77
CA PHE A 50 -3.33 1.14 -1.66
C PHE A 50 -3.51 2.61 -1.26
N GLY A 51 -2.58 3.46 -1.70
CA GLY A 51 -2.53 4.87 -1.29
C GLY A 51 -2.05 5.06 0.15
N GLU A 52 -1.59 4.01 0.82
CA GLU A 52 -0.95 4.04 2.12
C GLU A 52 0.36 4.83 2.10
N LEU A 53 1.09 4.77 0.99
CA LEU A 53 2.47 5.21 0.95
C LEU A 53 2.60 6.73 1.18
N SER A 54 1.75 7.52 0.52
CA SER A 54 1.67 8.97 0.74
C SER A 54 1.29 9.34 2.17
N LEU A 55 0.54 8.46 2.86
CA LEU A 55 0.15 8.73 4.25
C LEU A 55 1.27 8.40 5.23
N ILE A 56 1.98 7.29 5.00
CA ILE A 56 3.13 6.84 5.80
C ILE A 56 4.30 7.82 5.67
N LEU A 57 4.64 8.21 4.43
CA LEU A 57 5.76 9.09 4.15
C LEU A 57 5.43 10.58 4.32
N ASN A 58 4.15 10.92 4.41
CA ASN A 58 3.66 12.30 4.37
C ASN A 58 4.12 13.06 3.10
N GLU A 59 4.02 12.38 1.97
CA GLU A 59 4.44 12.85 0.64
C GLU A 59 3.27 12.78 -0.36
N ASN A 60 3.47 13.30 -1.57
CA ASN A 60 2.50 13.16 -2.66
C ASN A 60 2.39 11.71 -3.12
N ARG A 61 1.32 11.40 -3.86
CA ARG A 61 1.09 10.08 -4.45
C ARG A 61 2.24 9.73 -5.39
N THR A 62 2.89 8.60 -5.14
CA THR A 62 4.03 8.11 -5.93
C THR A 62 3.63 7.39 -7.21
N ALA A 63 2.34 7.07 -7.37
CA ALA A 63 1.82 6.35 -8.53
C ALA A 63 0.33 6.66 -8.72
N SER A 64 -0.13 6.55 -9.96
CA SER A 64 -1.55 6.52 -10.28
C SER A 64 -2.12 5.12 -10.09
N ILE A 65 -3.35 5.01 -9.58
CA ILE A 65 -4.04 3.73 -9.43
C ILE A 65 -5.32 3.74 -10.25
N LYS A 66 -5.50 2.73 -11.11
CA LYS A 66 -6.63 2.60 -12.03
C LYS A 66 -7.28 1.23 -11.92
N ALA A 67 -8.60 1.17 -11.99
CA ALA A 67 -9.31 -0.10 -12.07
C ALA A 67 -9.17 -0.74 -13.46
N ILE A 68 -8.97 -2.06 -13.51
CA ILE A 68 -8.93 -2.84 -14.76
C ILE A 68 -10.16 -3.71 -14.96
N VAL A 69 -10.91 -3.94 -13.88
CA VAL A 69 -12.21 -4.62 -13.86
C VAL A 69 -13.14 -3.85 -12.91
N PRO A 70 -14.47 -4.01 -12.98
CA PRO A 70 -15.36 -3.47 -11.97
C PRO A 70 -14.90 -3.88 -10.56
N SER A 71 -14.69 -2.89 -9.70
CA SER A 71 -14.05 -3.08 -8.40
C SER A 71 -14.84 -2.38 -7.30
N GLU A 72 -14.79 -2.94 -6.09
CA GLU A 72 -15.30 -2.31 -4.88
C GLU A 72 -14.14 -2.04 -3.93
N ILE A 73 -14.08 -0.82 -3.41
CA ILE A 73 -13.05 -0.39 -2.46
C ILE A 73 -13.70 0.24 -1.23
N VAL A 74 -12.96 0.26 -0.12
CA VAL A 74 -13.36 0.95 1.10
C VAL A 74 -12.33 2.02 1.44
N GLU A 75 -12.81 3.23 1.74
CA GLU A 75 -11.98 4.34 2.18
C GLU A 75 -11.45 4.10 3.61
N ILE A 76 -10.13 4.23 3.77
CA ILE A 76 -9.41 4.23 5.05
C ILE A 76 -8.90 5.65 5.30
N LYS A 77 -9.47 6.32 6.29
CA LYS A 77 -9.01 7.66 6.71
C LYS A 77 -7.61 7.58 7.31
N ARG A 78 -6.83 8.65 7.14
CA ARG A 78 -5.49 8.82 7.74
C ARG A 78 -5.42 8.36 9.21
N LYS A 79 -6.30 8.89 10.07
CA LYS A 79 -6.34 8.52 11.50
C LYS A 79 -6.54 7.01 11.76
N ALA A 80 -7.32 6.34 10.91
CA ALA A 80 -7.54 4.91 11.03
C ALA A 80 -6.30 4.11 10.60
N LEU A 81 -5.64 4.53 9.51
CA LEU A 81 -4.37 3.93 9.10
C LEU A 81 -3.28 4.16 10.16
N GLU A 82 -3.18 5.35 10.71
CA GLU A 82 -2.24 5.68 11.81
C GLU A 82 -2.48 4.80 13.02
N ALA A 83 -3.74 4.61 13.45
CA ALA A 83 -4.07 3.71 14.55
C ALA A 83 -3.67 2.24 14.25
N ILE A 84 -3.82 1.78 13.00
CA ILE A 84 -3.35 0.45 12.58
C ILE A 84 -1.82 0.37 12.68
N LEU A 85 -1.09 1.37 12.18
CA LEU A 85 0.37 1.42 12.22
C LEU A 85 0.93 1.56 13.65
N LEU A 86 0.19 2.17 14.57
CA LEU A 86 0.55 2.31 15.98
C LEU A 86 0.21 1.08 16.81
N SER A 87 -0.58 0.15 16.26
CA SER A 87 -0.90 -1.12 16.92
C SER A 87 0.21 -2.17 16.82
N SER A 88 1.26 -1.92 16.02
CA SER A 88 2.46 -2.76 15.96
C SER A 88 3.47 -2.41 17.04
N ASN A 89 4.38 -3.36 17.32
CA ASN A 89 5.59 -3.06 18.08
C ASN A 89 6.50 -2.07 17.32
N ILE A 90 7.44 -1.47 18.06
CA ILE A 90 8.34 -0.41 17.56
C ILE A 90 9.20 -0.89 16.39
N ASP A 91 9.67 -2.14 16.43
CA ASP A 91 10.57 -2.69 15.41
C ASP A 91 9.84 -2.90 14.08
N LEU A 92 8.63 -3.46 14.11
CA LEU A 92 7.78 -3.59 12.93
C LEU A 92 7.41 -2.23 12.36
N HIS A 93 7.11 -1.25 13.22
CA HIS A 93 6.82 0.12 12.77
C HIS A 93 8.01 0.74 12.02
N LYS A 94 9.24 0.55 12.51
CA LYS A 94 10.46 1.01 11.82
C LYS A 94 10.65 0.31 10.47
N VAL A 95 10.51 -1.01 10.45
CA VAL A 95 10.63 -1.82 9.22
C VAL A 95 9.60 -1.42 8.17
N ILE A 96 8.34 -1.16 8.57
CA ILE A 96 7.30 -0.68 7.65
C ILE A 96 7.68 0.68 7.07
N ASN A 97 8.16 1.62 7.89
CA ASN A 97 8.59 2.93 7.41
C ASN A 97 9.80 2.84 6.47
N GLU A 98 10.79 1.99 6.78
CA GLU A 98 11.95 1.78 5.92
C GLU A 98 11.56 1.16 4.58
N MET A 99 10.77 0.08 4.58
CA MET A 99 10.28 -0.52 3.34
C MET A 99 9.43 0.46 2.52
N SER A 100 8.62 1.30 3.18
CA SER A 100 7.85 2.34 2.52
C SER A 100 8.77 3.36 1.84
N LYS A 101 9.81 3.84 2.53
CA LYS A 101 10.80 4.75 1.94
C LYS A 101 11.50 4.11 0.74
N GLU A 102 11.92 2.85 0.84
CA GLU A 102 12.56 2.14 -0.27
C GLU A 102 11.60 1.95 -1.45
N LEU A 103 10.32 1.64 -1.20
CA LEU A 103 9.30 1.53 -2.24
C LEU A 103 8.97 2.88 -2.91
N GLY A 104 9.16 4.00 -2.20
CA GLY A 104 8.97 5.34 -2.74
C GLY A 104 10.08 5.80 -3.70
N LYS A 105 11.26 5.18 -3.67
CA LYS A 105 12.38 5.57 -4.54
C LYS A 105 12.16 5.16 -5.99
N SER A 106 12.77 5.93 -6.89
CA SER A 106 12.79 5.64 -8.34
C SER A 106 13.90 4.66 -8.73
N ASP A 107 15.03 4.64 -8.02
CA ASP A 107 16.15 3.75 -8.27
C ASP A 107 16.80 3.23 -6.98
N ASN A 108 17.75 2.30 -7.14
CA ASN A 108 18.62 1.80 -6.06
C ASN A 108 17.87 1.36 -4.80
N GLN A 109 16.67 0.78 -4.98
CA GLN A 109 15.88 0.26 -3.88
C GLN A 109 16.62 -0.87 -3.19
N LYS A 110 16.54 -0.90 -1.87
CA LYS A 110 17.10 -1.97 -1.04
C LYS A 110 15.98 -2.69 -0.32
N LEU A 111 16.17 -3.99 -0.09
CA LEU A 111 15.26 -4.76 0.73
C LEU A 111 15.79 -4.78 2.17
N PRO A 112 15.19 -4.04 3.12
CA PRO A 112 15.76 -3.86 4.47
C PRO A 112 15.63 -5.12 5.33
N ILE A 113 14.72 -6.04 4.98
CA ILE A 113 14.44 -7.26 5.73
C ILE A 113 14.12 -8.41 4.78
N THR A 114 14.54 -9.63 5.11
CA THR A 114 14.13 -10.81 4.33
C THR A 114 12.65 -11.13 4.58
N LYS A 115 12.01 -11.84 3.65
CA LYS A 115 10.62 -12.31 3.85
C LYS A 115 10.51 -13.19 5.10
N ALA A 116 11.50 -14.06 5.33
CA ALA A 116 11.50 -14.97 6.47
C ALA A 116 11.55 -14.22 7.81
N ASP A 117 12.39 -13.19 7.92
CA ASP A 117 12.51 -12.41 9.14
C ASP A 117 11.31 -11.49 9.35
N LEU A 118 10.72 -10.96 8.28
CA LEU A 118 9.47 -10.20 8.38
C LEU A 118 8.31 -11.07 8.87
N VAL A 119 8.21 -12.31 8.42
CA VAL A 119 7.18 -13.25 8.89
C VAL A 119 7.33 -13.53 10.39
N LYS A 120 8.56 -13.64 10.89
CA LYS A 120 8.82 -13.79 12.34
C LYS A 120 8.43 -12.51 13.10
N LEU A 121 8.86 -11.34 12.61
CA LEU A 121 8.59 -10.04 13.24
C LEU A 121 7.09 -9.72 13.33
N THR A 122 6.31 -10.21 12.38
CA THR A 122 4.85 -9.98 12.31
C THR A 122 4.02 -11.07 12.98
N HIS A 123 4.63 -12.11 13.58
CA HIS A 123 3.93 -13.30 14.09
C HIS A 123 2.82 -12.95 15.09
N ASP A 124 3.13 -12.14 16.09
CA ASP A 124 2.20 -11.74 17.16
C ASP A 124 1.43 -10.44 16.83
N SER A 125 1.59 -9.92 15.62
CA SER A 125 0.97 -8.66 15.23
C SER A 125 -0.47 -8.88 14.74
N PRO A 126 -1.38 -7.89 14.91
CA PRO A 126 -2.71 -7.96 14.33
C PRO A 126 -2.70 -8.31 12.84
N ASN A 127 -3.66 -9.11 12.38
CA ASN A 127 -3.71 -9.60 10.99
C ASN A 127 -3.60 -8.48 9.94
N VAL A 128 -4.21 -7.32 10.22
CA VAL A 128 -4.20 -6.18 9.31
C VAL A 128 -2.80 -5.60 9.14
N ILE A 129 -2.06 -5.39 10.23
CA ILE A 129 -0.71 -4.81 10.14
C ILE A 129 0.29 -5.83 9.57
N ARG A 130 0.10 -7.12 9.88
CA ARG A 130 0.86 -8.21 9.27
C ARG A 130 0.64 -8.26 7.76
N ALA A 131 -0.61 -8.19 7.30
CA ALA A 131 -0.93 -8.18 5.87
C ALA A 131 -0.32 -6.95 5.17
N LEU A 132 -0.45 -5.76 5.77
CA LEU A 132 0.13 -4.53 5.23
C LEU A 132 1.66 -4.63 5.10
N ALA A 133 2.34 -5.12 6.14
CA ALA A 133 3.80 -5.24 6.12
C ALA A 133 4.27 -6.22 5.02
N LEU A 134 3.62 -7.39 4.92
CA LEU A 134 3.93 -8.39 3.89
C LEU A 134 3.64 -7.87 2.48
N GLN A 135 2.57 -7.09 2.31
CA GLN A 135 2.22 -6.45 1.05
C GLN A 135 3.29 -5.44 0.61
N ILE A 136 3.70 -4.53 1.49
CA ILE A 136 4.74 -3.52 1.18
C ILE A 136 6.04 -4.24 0.81
N HIS A 137 6.42 -5.27 1.58
CA HIS A 137 7.59 -6.10 1.30
C HIS A 137 7.51 -6.77 -0.08
N TYR A 138 6.38 -7.38 -0.41
CA TYR A 138 6.17 -8.02 -1.70
C TYR A 138 6.33 -7.02 -2.85
N ARG A 139 5.66 -5.85 -2.77
CA ARG A 139 5.76 -4.80 -3.78
C ARG A 139 7.20 -4.31 -3.97
N LEU A 140 7.93 -4.10 -2.87
CA LEU A 140 9.33 -3.70 -2.91
C LEU A 140 10.21 -4.78 -3.53
N SER A 141 10.00 -6.05 -3.18
CA SER A 141 10.74 -7.16 -3.78
C SER A 141 10.51 -7.25 -5.29
N GLN A 142 9.27 -7.03 -5.76
CA GLN A 142 8.99 -7.05 -7.20
C GLN A 142 9.76 -5.96 -7.93
N ARG A 143 9.89 -4.74 -7.37
CA ARG A 143 10.67 -3.67 -8.01
C ARG A 143 12.17 -3.94 -8.08
N ILE A 144 12.71 -4.69 -7.13
CA ILE A 144 14.15 -4.99 -7.07
C ILE A 144 14.52 -6.13 -8.04
N PHE A 145 13.60 -7.07 -8.25
CA PHE A 145 13.86 -8.29 -9.02
C PHE A 145 13.14 -8.35 -10.38
N SER A 146 12.45 -7.27 -10.79
CA SER A 146 11.83 -7.11 -12.13
C SER A 146 12.80 -6.53 -13.14
#